data_AF-X0XJL1-F1
#
_entry.id   AF-X0XJL1-F1
#
_cell.length_a   1.000
_cell.length_b   1.000
_cell.length_c   1.000
_cell.angle_alpha   90.00
_cell.angle_beta   90.00
_cell.angle_gamma   90.00
#
_symmetry.space_group_name_H-M   'P 1'
#
loop_
_entity.id
_entity.type
_entity.pdbx_description
1 polymer ?
#
loop_
_entity_poly.entity_id
_entity_poly.type
_entity_poly.pdbx_seq_one_letter_code
_entity_poly.pdbx_strand_id
1 'polypeptide(L)' 'KRGHRVNDLRMDEVQELGPALLAVVCPFCLIMLDEAAAETFLALQDIAEVIAEALQPGSIPGS' A
#
# COMPACT_ATOMS: atom_id res chain seq x y z
N LYS A 1 0.24 18.55 24.17
CA LYS A 1 -0.73 17.72 23.42
C LYS A 1 0.00 16.46 22.99
N ARG A 2 -0.55 15.27 23.25
CA ARG A 2 0.04 14.00 22.79
C ARG A 2 -0.21 13.94 21.27
N GLY A 3 0.84 13.71 20.47
CA GLY A 3 0.69 13.54 19.01
C GLY A 3 -0.06 12.24 18.69
N HIS A 4 -0.72 12.19 17.54
CA HIS A 4 -1.28 10.94 17.01
C HIS A 4 -0.15 10.10 16.43
N ARG A 5 -0.30 8.77 16.46
CA ARG A 5 0.66 7.91 15.77
C ARG A 5 0.53 8.16 14.26
N VAL A 6 1.65 8.31 13.59
CA VAL A 6 1.65 8.72 12.17
C VAL A 6 1.13 7.61 11.25
N ASN A 7 1.32 6.34 11.62
CA ASN A 7 0.79 5.19 10.89
C ASN A 7 -0.74 5.22 10.81
N ASP A 8 -1.42 5.42 11.94
CA ASP A 8 -2.87 5.43 12.02
C ASP A 8 -3.45 6.62 11.23
N LEU A 9 -2.86 7.81 11.41
CA LEU A 9 -3.25 9.02 10.68
C LEU A 9 -3.14 8.83 9.16
N ARG A 10 -2.05 8.22 8.67
CA ARG A 10 -1.86 7.98 7.23
C ARG A 10 -2.82 6.91 6.70
N MET A 11 -3.13 5.90 7.50
CA MET A 11 -4.08 4.86 7.10
C MET A 11 -5.51 5.41 7.02
N ASP A 12 -5.90 6.31 7.91
CA ASP A 12 -7.19 7.03 7.83
C ASP A 12 -7.28 7.84 6.53
N GLU A 13 -6.26 8.66 6.23
CA GLU A 13 -6.18 9.43 4.97
C GLU A 13 -6.26 8.54 3.73
N VAL A 14 -5.66 7.35 3.75
CA VAL A 14 -5.72 6.40 2.63
C VAL A 14 -7.13 5.79 2.50
N GLN A 15 -7.75 5.38 3.61
CA GLN A 15 -9.08 4.77 3.60
C GLN A 15 -10.16 5.74 3.10
N GLU A 16 -10.02 7.04 3.38
CA GLU A 16 -10.92 8.08 2.85
C GLU A 16 -10.97 8.11 1.31
N LEU A 17 -9.92 7.64 0.63
CA LEU A 17 -9.86 7.55 -0.84
C LEU A 17 -10.55 6.28 -1.38
N GLY A 18 -10.90 5.33 -0.52
CA GLY A 18 -11.49 4.04 -0.89
C GLY A 18 -10.69 3.21 -1.91
N PRO A 19 -9.34 3.11 -1.82
CA PRO A 19 -8.56 2.36 -2.78
C PRO A 19 -8.76 0.85 -2.60
N ALA A 20 -8.65 0.11 -3.70
CA ALA A 20 -8.60 -1.36 -3.65
C ALA A 20 -7.24 -1.89 -3.19
N LEU A 21 -6.17 -1.11 -3.41
CA LEU A 21 -4.78 -1.45 -3.11
C LEU A 21 -3.99 -0.19 -2.77
N LEU A 22 -3.20 -0.25 -1.70
CA LEU A 22 -2.17 0.72 -1.37
C LEU A 22 -0.80 0.17 -1.79
N ALA A 23 -0.14 0.84 -2.73
CA ALA A 23 1.22 0.49 -3.13
C ALA A 23 2.22 1.53 -2.61
N VAL A 24 3.35 1.07 -2.08
CA VAL A 24 4.41 1.96 -1.55
C VAL A 24 5.78 1.59 -2.11
N VAL A 25 6.69 2.57 -2.19
CA VAL A 25 8.07 2.34 -2.69
C VAL A 25 9.12 2.26 -1.57
N CYS A 26 8.77 2.73 -0.38
CA CYS A 26 9.72 2.83 0.73
C CYS A 26 9.47 1.69 1.73
N PRO A 27 10.47 0.87 2.08
CA PRO A 27 10.30 -0.24 3.00
C PRO A 27 9.86 0.21 4.40
N PHE A 28 10.23 1.44 4.80
CA PHE A 28 9.75 2.00 6.07
C PHE A 28 8.25 2.33 6.02
N CYS A 29 7.75 2.84 4.89
CA CYS A 29 6.33 3.08 4.72
C CYS A 29 5.55 1.77 4.71
N LEU A 30 6.11 0.71 4.10
CA LEU A 30 5.51 -0.61 4.11
C LEU A 30 5.31 -1.11 5.54
N ILE A 31 6.38 -1.11 6.36
CA ILE A 31 6.30 -1.52 7.78
C ILE A 31 5.30 -0.66 8.56
N MET A 32 5.37 0.67 8.43
CA MET A 32 4.47 1.57 9.17
C MET A 32 3.00 1.34 8.81
N LEU A 33 2.70 1.19 7.53
CA LEU A 33 1.32 1.05 7.07
C LEU A 33 0.80 -0.37 7.27
N ASP A 34 1.67 -1.39 7.24
CA ASP A 34 1.32 -2.77 7.57
C ASP A 34 0.89 -2.89 9.04
N GLU A 35 1.59 -2.21 9.96
CA GLU A 35 1.17 -2.13 11.37
C GLU A 35 -0.24 -1.52 11.54
N ALA A 36 -0.61 -0.55 10.70
CA ALA A 36 -1.95 0.07 10.74
C ALA A 36 -3.00 -0.69 9.91
N ALA A 37 -2.58 -1.43 8.88
CA ALA A 37 -3.47 -2.18 7.98
C ALA A 37 -4.09 -3.42 8.64
N ALA A 38 -3.49 -3.91 9.73
CA ALA A 38 -4.02 -5.00 10.53
C ALA A 38 -5.47 -4.81 10.98
N GLU A 39 -5.97 -3.56 11.00
CA GLU A 39 -7.34 -3.22 11.41
C GLU A 39 -8.29 -2.92 10.23
N THR A 40 -7.80 -2.79 8.99
CA THR A 40 -8.57 -2.17 7.89
C THR A 40 -8.82 -3.07 6.67
N PHE A 41 -8.26 -4.28 6.64
CA PHE A 41 -8.31 -5.24 5.52
C PHE A 41 -7.87 -4.66 4.15
N LEU A 42 -7.25 -3.48 4.13
CA LEU A 42 -6.74 -2.86 2.91
C LEU A 42 -5.53 -3.65 2.40
N ALA A 43 -5.55 -4.03 1.12
CA ALA A 43 -4.39 -4.65 0.50
C ALA A 43 -3.23 -3.64 0.45
N LEU A 44 -2.04 -4.07 0.88
CA LEU A 44 -0.82 -3.30 0.90
C LEU A 44 0.30 -4.08 0.22
N GLN A 45 1.01 -3.46 -0.72
CA GLN A 45 2.11 -4.08 -1.47
C GLN A 45 3.28 -3.11 -1.70
N ASP A 46 4.46 -3.67 -1.96
CA ASP A 46 5.57 -2.90 -2.54
C ASP A 46 5.29 -2.63 -4.03
N ILE A 47 5.63 -1.44 -4.52
CA ILE A 47 5.42 -1.05 -5.93
C ILE A 47 6.15 -1.98 -6.91
N ALA A 48 7.29 -2.55 -6.53
CA ALA A 48 8.02 -3.50 -7.35
C ALA A 48 7.23 -4.81 -7.55
N GLU A 49 6.48 -5.25 -6.54
CA GLU A 49 5.60 -6.43 -6.64
C GLU A 49 4.46 -6.16 -7.61
N VAL A 50 3.82 -5.00 -7.49
CA VAL A 50 2.75 -4.56 -8.42
C VAL A 50 3.25 -4.52 -9.86
N ILE A 51 4.45 -3.99 -10.09
CA ILE A 51 5.06 -3.96 -11.43
C ILE A 51 5.37 -5.38 -11.90
N ALA A 52 5.92 -6.24 -11.05
CA ALA A 52 6.24 -7.62 -11.42
C ALA A 52 4.99 -8.43 -11.78
N GLU A 53 3.89 -8.27 -11.03
CA GLU A 53 2.58 -8.85 -11.34
C GLU A 53 2.06 -8.33 -12.70
N ALA A 54 2.19 -7.03 -12.94
CA ALA A 54 1.79 -6.42 -14.21
C ALA A 54 2.64 -6.87 -15.40
N LEU A 55 3.84 -7.41 -15.19
CA LEU A 55 4.75 -7.87 -16.25
C LEU A 55 4.67 -9.39 -16.53
N GLN A 56 3.77 -10.12 -15.88
CA GLN A 56 3.60 -11.56 -16.13
C GLN A 56 3.17 -11.84 -17.59
N PRO A 57 3.62 -12.95 -18.21
CA PRO A 57 3.39 -13.23 -19.63
C PRO A 57 1.90 -13.20 -20.02
N GLY A 58 1.53 -12.25 -20.88
CA GLY A 58 0.14 -11.97 -21.29
C GLY A 58 -0.29 -10.51 -21.14
N SER A 59 0.52 -9.66 -20.49
CA SER A 59 0.20 -8.25 -20.24
C SER A 59 0.82 -7.25 -21.22
N ILE A 60 1.72 -7.69 -22.11
CA ILE A 60 2.31 -6.86 -23.17
C ILE A 60 1.81 -7.35 -24.54
N PRO A 61 0.90 -6.62 -25.21
CA PRO A 61 0.63 -6.87 -26.63
C PRO A 61 1.89 -6.52 -27.43
N GLY A 62 2.62 -7.53 -27.91
CA GLY A 62 3.71 -7.35 -28.87
C GLY A 62 5.14 -7.65 -28.39
N SER A 63 5.32 -8.36 -27.27
CA SER A 63 6.59 -9.04 -26.96
C SER A 63 6.61 -10.46 -27.53
#